data_AF-A0A859IA12-F1
#
_entry.id   AF-A0A859IA12-F1
#
_cell.length_a   1.000
_cell.length_b   1.000
_cell.length_c   1.000
_cell.angle_alpha   90.00
_cell.angle_beta   90.00
_cell.angle_gamma   90.00
#
_symmetry.space_group_name_H-M   'P 1'
#
loop_
_entity.id
_entity.type
_entity.pdbx_description
1 polymer ?
#
loop_
_entity_poly.entity_id
_entity_poly.type
_entity_poly.pdbx_seq_one_letter_code
_entity_poly.pdbx_strand_id
1 'polypeptide(L)'
;MQITNLNQRTSQWYQHRQKYINASEIGSITGNDKFRTLEQLVHDKLFGTTFTSNKYTEHGNKTEPLARSFFEKTTKLNFPDTIFTDDEVQMFSASLDGYNSKTNTLLEIKCPYVNENNNISPSWNGFFSHQEVPINYWSQVQCQLYCSQANFAYFLVYFNDTNYHVVRICQDNNFINKMIADGKKYLELLHKAKQELSQTTFLKQLNKINFN
;
A
#
# COMPACT_ATOMS: atom_id res chain seq x y z
N MET A 1 -5.56 2.61 15.09
CA MET A 1 -5.96 1.32 15.72
C MET A 1 -5.42 0.07 15.03
N GLN A 2 -4.84 -0.86 15.80
CA GLN A 2 -4.40 -2.19 15.32
C GLN A 2 -5.58 -3.17 15.18
N ILE A 3 -5.58 -3.98 14.12
CA ILE A 3 -6.55 -5.06 13.88
C ILE A 3 -5.85 -6.41 14.11
N THR A 4 -6.32 -7.17 15.10
CA THR A 4 -5.67 -8.43 15.54
C THR A 4 -6.29 -9.70 14.98
N ASN A 5 -7.54 -9.66 14.50
CA ASN A 5 -8.29 -10.84 14.02
C ASN A 5 -8.40 -10.89 12.48
N LEU A 6 -7.42 -10.34 11.77
CA LEU A 6 -7.40 -10.26 10.31
C LEU A 6 -6.01 -10.59 9.81
N ASN A 7 -5.91 -11.59 8.92
CA ASN A 7 -4.64 -12.00 8.32
C ASN A 7 -4.55 -11.47 6.88
N GLN A 8 -3.39 -10.95 6.50
CA GLN A 8 -3.17 -10.47 5.13
C GLN A 8 -3.35 -11.58 4.10
N ARG A 9 -3.70 -11.20 2.86
CA ARG A 9 -3.90 -12.12 1.72
C ARG A 9 -5.06 -13.12 1.89
N THR A 10 -5.94 -12.92 2.88
CA THR A 10 -7.19 -13.68 3.03
C THR A 10 -8.37 -12.98 2.34
N SER A 11 -9.45 -13.70 2.06
CA SER A 11 -10.67 -13.10 1.47
C SER A 11 -11.26 -12.02 2.38
N GLN A 12 -11.23 -12.21 3.70
CA GLN A 12 -11.65 -11.21 4.68
C GLN A 12 -10.78 -9.94 4.60
N TRP A 13 -9.47 -10.10 4.37
CA TRP A 13 -8.57 -8.96 4.19
C TRP A 13 -8.87 -8.18 2.92
N TYR A 14 -9.13 -8.87 1.81
CA TYR A 14 -9.57 -8.20 0.58
C TYR A 14 -10.90 -7.44 0.78
N GLN A 15 -11.87 -8.03 1.50
CA GLN A 15 -13.13 -7.35 1.83
C GLN A 15 -12.93 -6.13 2.74
N HIS A 16 -12.03 -6.24 3.73
CA HIS A 16 -11.63 -5.12 4.59
C HIS A 16 -11.08 -3.96 3.75
N ARG A 17 -10.14 -4.25 2.84
CA ARG A 17 -9.52 -3.25 1.95
C ARG A 17 -10.49 -2.52 1.03
N GLN A 18 -11.68 -3.09 0.74
CA GLN A 18 -12.70 -2.40 -0.06
C GLN A 18 -13.40 -1.26 0.70
N LYS A 19 -13.32 -1.26 2.04
CA LYS A 19 -13.97 -0.26 2.90
C LYS A 19 -13.14 0.99 3.15
N TYR A 20 -11.84 0.91 2.90
CA TYR A 20 -10.87 1.97 3.23
C TYR A 20 -10.07 2.41 2.01
N ILE A 21 -9.44 3.58 2.14
CA ILE A 21 -8.27 3.97 1.36
C ILE A 21 -7.08 3.21 1.92
N ASN A 22 -6.46 2.34 1.13
CA ASN A 22 -5.30 1.57 1.58
C ASN A 22 -4.01 2.38 1.40
N ALA A 23 -3.00 2.20 2.26
CA ALA A 23 -1.73 2.90 2.16
C ALA A 23 -1.08 2.81 0.77
N SER A 24 -1.16 1.65 0.11
CA SER A 24 -0.66 1.42 -1.25
C SER A 24 -1.42 2.19 -2.35
N GLU A 25 -2.54 2.83 -2.03
CA GLU A 25 -3.40 3.61 -2.95
C GLU A 25 -3.09 5.12 -2.87
N ILE A 26 -2.34 5.56 -1.87
CA ILE A 26 -2.06 6.98 -1.64
C ILE A 26 -1.27 7.59 -2.79
N GLY A 27 -0.33 6.85 -3.38
CA GLY A 27 0.38 7.31 -4.57
C GLY A 27 -0.59 7.72 -5.68
N SER A 28 -1.61 6.90 -5.99
CA SER A 28 -2.61 7.22 -7.01
C SER A 28 -3.48 8.42 -6.62
N ILE A 29 -3.84 8.53 -5.33
CA ILE A 29 -4.70 9.61 -4.81
C ILE A 29 -3.98 10.96 -4.81
N THR A 30 -2.68 10.99 -4.49
CA THR A 30 -1.91 12.23 -4.40
C THR A 30 -1.20 12.60 -5.70
N GLY A 31 -1.37 11.82 -6.78
CA GLY A 31 -0.73 12.04 -8.08
C GLY A 31 0.74 11.61 -8.15
N ASN A 32 1.19 10.79 -7.20
CA ASN A 32 2.58 10.34 -7.05
C ASN A 32 2.85 8.94 -7.63
N ASP A 33 1.82 8.24 -8.14
CA ASP A 33 1.96 6.89 -8.70
C ASP A 33 2.07 6.93 -10.23
N LYS A 34 3.16 6.37 -10.76
CA LYS A 34 3.43 6.26 -12.19
C LYS A 34 2.82 5.01 -12.83
N PHE A 35 2.37 4.06 -12.02
CA PHE A 35 1.87 2.76 -12.46
C PHE A 35 0.34 2.68 -12.44
N ARG A 36 -0.31 3.44 -11.56
CA ARG A 36 -1.77 3.49 -11.46
C ARG A 36 -2.27 4.91 -11.26
N THR A 37 -3.10 5.37 -12.19
CA THR A 37 -3.76 6.68 -12.12
C THR A 37 -4.93 6.67 -11.13
N LEU A 38 -5.43 7.86 -10.79
CA LEU A 38 -6.61 8.00 -9.94
C LEU A 38 -7.85 7.36 -10.58
N GLU A 39 -8.02 7.52 -11.89
CA GLU A 39 -9.12 6.95 -12.67
C GLU A 39 -9.10 5.42 -12.63
N GLN A 40 -7.92 4.82 -12.79
CA GLN A 40 -7.77 3.37 -12.68
C GLN A 40 -8.08 2.88 -11.27
N LEU A 41 -7.67 3.62 -10.22
CA LEU A 41 -8.03 3.29 -8.85
C LEU A 41 -9.55 3.36 -8.60
N VAL A 42 -10.23 4.38 -9.14
CA VAL A 42 -11.70 4.49 -9.06
C VAL A 42 -12.35 3.31 -9.78
N HIS A 43 -11.91 3.00 -11.00
CA HIS A 43 -12.37 1.83 -11.75
C HIS A 43 -12.20 0.53 -10.94
N ASP A 44 -11.02 0.28 -10.39
CA ASP A 44 -10.72 -0.92 -9.60
C ASP A 44 -11.61 -1.05 -8.35
N LYS A 45 -11.96 0.06 -7.67
CA LYS A 45 -12.89 0.03 -6.53
C LYS A 45 -14.35 -0.19 -6.92
N LEU A 46 -14.73 0.17 -8.15
CA LEU A 46 -16.10 -0.01 -8.64
C LEU A 46 -16.34 -1.42 -9.19
N PHE A 47 -15.37 -1.93 -9.96
CA PHE A 47 -15.55 -3.14 -10.78
C PHE A 47 -14.65 -4.30 -10.36
N GLY A 48 -13.74 -4.07 -9.41
CA GLY A 48 -12.63 -4.97 -9.14
C GLY A 48 -11.45 -4.71 -10.07
N THR A 49 -10.26 -5.08 -9.63
CA THR A 49 -9.05 -4.98 -10.46
C THR A 49 -8.97 -6.17 -11.42
N THR A 50 -8.54 -5.91 -12.65
CA THR A 50 -8.19 -6.95 -13.63
C THR A 50 -6.74 -7.42 -13.46
N PHE A 51 -5.95 -6.75 -12.62
CA PHE A 51 -4.58 -7.13 -12.34
C PHE A 51 -4.54 -8.43 -11.53
N THR A 52 -3.99 -9.48 -12.11
CA THR A 52 -3.85 -10.79 -11.46
C THR A 52 -2.47 -10.93 -10.83
N SER A 53 -1.40 -10.71 -11.60
CA SER A 53 -0.01 -10.78 -11.16
C SER A 53 0.94 -10.36 -12.29
N ASN A 54 2.20 -10.06 -11.95
CA ASN A 54 3.31 -10.02 -12.90
C ASN A 54 4.62 -10.49 -12.22
N LYS A 55 5.69 -10.65 -13.00
CA LYS A 55 7.00 -11.10 -12.48
C LYS A 55 7.54 -10.26 -11.31
N TYR A 56 7.22 -8.96 -11.26
CA TYR A 56 7.66 -8.07 -10.17
C TYR A 56 6.90 -8.36 -8.88
N THR A 57 5.57 -8.52 -8.96
CA THR A 57 4.74 -8.83 -7.78
C THR A 57 4.97 -10.25 -7.28
N GLU A 58 5.18 -11.22 -8.17
CA GLU A 58 5.51 -12.60 -7.79
C GLU A 58 6.84 -12.69 -7.08
N HIS A 59 7.86 -12.03 -7.64
CA HIS A 59 9.17 -11.95 -7.01
C HIS A 59 9.07 -11.30 -5.63
N GLY A 60 8.38 -10.16 -5.52
CA GLY A 60 8.15 -9.50 -4.23
C GLY A 60 7.49 -10.43 -3.22
N ASN A 61 6.38 -11.07 -3.59
CA ASN A 61 5.63 -11.98 -2.72
C ASN A 61 6.45 -13.16 -2.22
N LYS A 62 7.36 -13.69 -3.04
CA LYS A 62 8.24 -14.81 -2.69
C LYS A 62 9.41 -14.37 -1.80
N THR A 63 9.96 -13.18 -2.04
CA THR A 63 11.19 -12.71 -1.39
C THR A 63 10.93 -11.97 -0.09
N GLU A 64 9.78 -11.31 0.07
CA GLU A 64 9.42 -10.52 1.25
C GLU A 64 9.56 -11.29 2.59
N PRO A 65 9.12 -12.56 2.74
CA PRO A 65 9.33 -13.30 3.99
C PRO A 65 10.81 -13.55 4.32
N LEU A 66 11.66 -13.74 3.29
CA LEU A 66 13.10 -13.90 3.47
C LEU A 66 13.73 -12.60 3.95
N ALA A 67 13.35 -11.48 3.32
CA ALA A 67 13.80 -10.15 3.68
C ALA A 67 13.39 -9.78 5.13
N ARG A 68 12.16 -10.10 5.54
CA ARG A 68 11.68 -9.91 6.92
C ARG A 68 12.54 -10.72 7.90
N SER A 69 12.72 -12.01 7.63
CA SER A 69 13.53 -12.89 8.49
C SER A 69 14.98 -12.41 8.62
N PHE A 70 15.58 -11.98 7.51
CA PHE A 70 16.90 -11.37 7.48
C PHE A 70 16.96 -10.13 8.38
N PHE A 71 16.00 -9.21 8.24
CA PHE A 71 15.95 -7.97 9.01
C PHE A 71 15.77 -8.24 10.50
N GLU A 72 14.86 -9.14 10.88
CA GLU A 72 14.60 -9.52 12.27
C GLU A 72 15.84 -10.14 12.92
N LYS A 73 16.51 -11.06 12.22
CA LYS A 73 17.76 -11.70 12.69
C LYS A 73 18.88 -10.68 12.87
N THR A 74 19.03 -9.77 11.92
CA THR A 74 20.09 -8.75 11.92
C THR A 74 19.88 -7.73 13.05
N THR A 75 18.63 -7.29 13.25
CA THR A 75 18.29 -6.28 14.27
C THR A 75 18.01 -6.88 15.64
N LYS A 76 17.81 -8.20 15.73
CA LYS A 76 17.35 -8.91 16.95
C LYS A 76 16.00 -8.38 17.45
N LEU A 77 15.14 -7.96 16.53
CA LEU A 77 13.80 -7.45 16.78
C LEU A 77 12.79 -8.26 15.98
N ASN A 78 11.56 -8.40 16.50
CA ASN A 78 10.47 -9.06 15.78
C ASN A 78 9.58 -8.02 15.11
N PHE A 79 9.13 -8.31 13.89
CA PHE A 79 8.32 -7.46 13.04
C PHE A 79 7.19 -8.29 12.40
N PRO A 80 6.24 -8.83 13.20
CA PRO A 80 5.06 -9.50 12.66
C PRO A 80 4.29 -8.59 11.72
N ASP A 81 3.74 -9.16 10.65
CA ASP A 81 2.86 -8.42 9.75
C ASP A 81 1.60 -7.97 10.53
N THR A 82 1.15 -6.74 10.28
CA THR A 82 0.11 -6.13 11.12
C THR A 82 -0.76 -5.21 10.28
N ILE A 83 -2.06 -5.17 10.57
CA ILE A 83 -3.01 -4.28 9.90
C ILE A 83 -3.45 -3.19 10.87
N PHE A 84 -3.46 -1.95 10.39
CA PHE A 84 -3.97 -0.79 11.10
C PHE A 84 -5.08 -0.12 10.30
N THR A 85 -5.99 0.55 11.01
CA THR A 85 -6.83 1.64 10.50
C THR A 85 -6.50 2.91 11.26
N ASP A 86 -6.67 4.06 10.65
CA ASP A 86 -6.61 5.31 11.41
C ASP A 86 -7.81 5.44 12.36
N ASP A 87 -7.63 6.15 13.46
CA ASP A 87 -8.67 6.41 14.47
C ASP A 87 -9.18 7.85 14.44
N GLU A 88 -8.54 8.72 13.67
CA GLU A 88 -8.86 10.15 13.64
C GLU A 88 -9.92 10.49 12.58
N VAL A 89 -9.68 10.16 11.30
CA VAL A 89 -10.60 10.47 10.19
C VAL A 89 -11.35 9.25 9.67
N GLN A 90 -10.95 8.05 10.08
CA GLN A 90 -11.57 6.74 9.80
C GLN A 90 -11.71 6.44 8.31
N MET A 91 -10.73 6.87 7.51
CA MET A 91 -10.73 6.70 6.04
C MET A 91 -9.68 5.70 5.56
N PHE A 92 -8.63 5.49 6.33
CA PHE A 92 -7.39 4.84 5.91
C PHE A 92 -7.19 3.48 6.57
N SER A 93 -6.54 2.59 5.83
CA SER A 93 -6.00 1.35 6.36
C SER A 93 -4.61 1.06 5.81
N ALA A 94 -3.75 0.53 6.67
CA ALA A 94 -2.39 0.16 6.34
C ALA A 94 -2.19 -1.33 6.65
N SER A 95 -1.78 -2.10 5.66
CA SER A 95 -1.21 -3.43 5.88
C SER A 95 0.31 -3.26 5.87
N LEU A 96 0.93 -3.54 7.00
CA LEU A 96 2.36 -3.35 7.23
C LEU A 96 3.08 -4.67 6.97
N ASP A 97 4.23 -4.61 6.30
CA ASP A 97 5.08 -5.80 6.16
C ASP A 97 5.65 -6.20 7.52
N GLY A 98 5.78 -5.27 8.47
CA GLY A 98 6.09 -5.63 9.85
C GLY A 98 5.88 -4.48 10.82
N TYR A 99 5.56 -4.80 12.08
CA TYR A 99 5.43 -3.81 13.15
C TYR A 99 6.02 -4.35 14.45
N ASN A 100 6.87 -3.54 15.09
CA ASN A 100 7.39 -3.84 16.41
C ASN A 100 6.71 -2.92 17.44
N SER A 101 5.85 -3.49 18.27
CA SER A 101 5.11 -2.76 19.29
C SER A 101 5.98 -2.27 20.45
N LYS A 102 7.11 -2.93 20.73
CA LYS A 102 8.02 -2.54 21.83
C LYS A 102 8.80 -1.28 21.48
N THR A 103 9.28 -1.18 20.24
CA THR A 103 10.03 -0.01 19.76
C THR A 103 9.14 1.03 19.10
N ASN A 104 7.86 0.71 18.87
CA ASN A 104 6.90 1.50 18.11
C ASN A 104 7.45 1.91 16.74
N THR A 105 7.92 0.93 15.97
CA THR A 105 8.49 1.12 14.63
C THR A 105 7.87 0.16 13.64
N LEU A 106 7.67 0.61 12.41
CA LEU A 106 7.19 -0.25 11.32
C LEU A 106 8.31 -0.62 10.35
N LEU A 107 8.11 -1.69 9.60
CA LEU A 107 8.97 -2.18 8.54
C LEU A 107 8.16 -2.24 7.25
N GLU A 108 8.67 -1.60 6.20
CA GLU A 108 8.19 -1.71 4.82
C GLU A 108 9.31 -2.34 3.99
N ILE A 109 8.99 -3.38 3.23
CA ILE A 109 9.94 -4.21 2.50
C ILE A 109 9.65 -4.11 1.01
N LYS A 110 10.68 -3.80 0.24
CA LYS A 110 10.64 -3.89 -1.22
C LYS A 110 11.74 -4.83 -1.69
N CYS A 111 11.37 -5.76 -2.56
CA CYS A 111 12.29 -6.69 -3.21
C CYS A 111 12.27 -6.41 -4.72
N PRO A 112 13.15 -5.54 -5.25
CA PRO A 112 13.16 -5.23 -6.66
C PRO A 112 13.57 -6.46 -7.48
N TYR A 113 12.81 -6.74 -8.54
CA TYR A 113 13.17 -7.79 -9.50
C TYR A 113 14.41 -7.36 -10.31
N VAL A 114 15.41 -8.24 -10.34
CA VAL A 114 16.59 -8.15 -11.22
C VAL A 114 16.36 -9.09 -12.39
N ASN A 115 16.46 -8.59 -13.63
CA ASN A 115 16.29 -9.42 -14.82
C ASN A 115 17.56 -10.20 -15.18
N GLU A 116 17.46 -11.06 -16.19
CA GLU A 116 18.54 -11.91 -16.71
C GLU A 116 19.78 -11.13 -17.19
N ASN A 117 19.62 -9.85 -17.52
CA ASN A 117 20.70 -8.95 -17.92
C ASN A 117 21.25 -8.12 -16.74
N ASN A 118 20.95 -8.53 -15.50
CA ASN A 118 21.31 -7.83 -14.27
C ASN A 118 20.77 -6.39 -14.17
N ASN A 119 19.66 -6.09 -14.86
CA ASN A 119 19.02 -4.79 -14.83
C ASN A 119 17.87 -4.75 -13.82
N ILE A 120 17.74 -3.59 -13.17
CA ILE A 120 16.64 -3.26 -12.24
C ILE A 120 15.81 -2.15 -12.88
N SER A 121 14.52 -2.06 -12.51
CA SER A 121 13.65 -0.97 -12.97
C SER A 121 14.27 0.41 -12.69
N PRO A 122 14.30 1.34 -13.67
CA PRO A 122 14.84 2.69 -13.49
C PRO A 122 14.16 3.50 -12.38
N SER A 123 12.97 3.08 -11.94
CA SER A 123 12.29 3.66 -10.77
C SER A 123 13.13 3.63 -9.49
N TRP A 124 14.15 2.77 -9.42
CA TRP A 124 15.07 2.65 -8.29
C TRP A 124 16.36 3.46 -8.42
N ASN A 125 16.63 4.10 -9.56
CA ASN A 125 17.90 4.81 -9.80
C ASN A 125 18.15 5.90 -8.75
N GLY A 126 17.12 6.70 -8.40
CA GLY A 126 17.25 7.72 -7.36
C GLY A 126 17.56 7.13 -5.99
N PHE A 127 16.99 5.96 -5.67
CA PHE A 127 17.24 5.27 -4.42
C PHE A 127 18.70 4.76 -4.33
N PHE A 128 19.23 4.16 -5.41
CA PHE A 128 20.62 3.67 -5.37
C PHE A 128 21.67 4.78 -5.43
N SER A 129 21.39 5.86 -6.16
CA SER A 129 22.34 6.98 -6.28
C SER A 129 22.31 7.92 -5.08
N HIS A 130 21.12 8.19 -4.52
CA HIS A 130 20.92 9.27 -3.54
C HIS A 130 20.10 8.84 -2.31
N GLN A 131 19.78 7.56 -2.16
CA GLN A 131 18.89 7.06 -1.10
C GLN A 131 17.48 7.69 -1.13
N GLU A 132 17.08 8.22 -2.28
CA GLU A 132 15.76 8.80 -2.51
C GLU A 132 14.72 7.70 -2.69
N VAL A 133 13.86 7.52 -1.70
CA VAL A 133 12.75 6.56 -1.75
C VAL A 133 11.79 6.97 -2.89
N PRO A 134 11.42 6.06 -3.80
CA PRO A 134 10.46 6.36 -4.85
C PRO A 134 9.17 6.95 -4.26
N ILE A 135 8.71 8.08 -4.82
CA ILE A 135 7.69 8.92 -4.18
C ILE A 135 6.36 8.19 -3.92
N ASN A 136 6.00 7.21 -4.75
CA ASN A 136 4.82 6.36 -4.52
C ASN A 136 4.97 5.48 -3.27
N TYR A 137 6.15 4.92 -3.04
CA TYR A 137 6.45 4.14 -1.83
C TYR A 137 6.60 5.03 -0.60
N TRP A 138 7.22 6.19 -0.75
CA TRP A 138 7.28 7.17 0.34
C TRP A 138 5.86 7.61 0.75
N SER A 139 4.99 7.88 -0.22
CA SER A 139 3.58 8.23 0.02
C SER A 139 2.82 7.09 0.74
N GLN A 140 3.09 5.84 0.37
CA GLN A 140 2.57 4.66 1.08
C GLN A 140 3.03 4.64 2.54
N VAL A 141 4.33 4.83 2.78
CA VAL A 141 4.90 4.80 4.14
C VAL A 141 4.35 5.91 5.01
N GLN A 142 4.12 7.11 4.47
CA GLN A 142 3.47 8.19 5.22
C GLN A 142 2.09 7.78 5.75
N CYS A 143 1.28 7.11 4.93
CA CYS A 143 -0.01 6.59 5.37
C CYS A 143 0.11 5.46 6.41
N GLN A 144 1.12 4.60 6.26
CA GLN A 144 1.42 3.55 7.24
C GLN A 144 1.79 4.15 8.60
N LEU A 145 2.64 5.18 8.62
CA LEU A 145 2.99 5.92 9.84
C LEU A 145 1.76 6.57 10.46
N TYR A 146 0.92 7.22 9.66
CA TYR A 146 -0.33 7.83 10.14
C TYR A 146 -1.30 6.80 10.74
N CYS A 147 -1.50 5.65 10.12
CA CYS A 147 -2.43 4.64 10.66
C CYS A 147 -1.90 3.96 11.93
N SER A 148 -0.57 3.77 12.01
CA SER A 148 0.07 3.01 13.11
C SER A 148 0.55 3.88 14.26
N GLN A 149 0.70 5.19 14.05
CA GLN A 149 1.35 6.12 14.99
C GLN A 149 2.76 5.66 15.39
N ALA A 150 3.43 4.92 14.50
CA ALA A 150 4.80 4.50 14.69
C ALA A 150 5.76 5.70 14.63
N ASN A 151 6.83 5.65 15.41
CA ASN A 151 7.81 6.74 15.49
C ASN A 151 8.49 7.01 14.15
N PHE A 152 8.82 5.93 13.43
CA PHE A 152 9.38 5.94 12.08
C PHE A 152 9.25 4.55 11.44
N ALA A 153 9.51 4.51 10.14
CA ALA A 153 9.53 3.31 9.33
C ALA A 153 10.96 2.95 8.95
N TYR A 154 11.32 1.68 9.07
CA TYR A 154 12.42 1.11 8.32
C TYR A 154 11.92 0.78 6.91
N PHE A 155 12.53 1.40 5.91
CA PHE A 155 12.28 1.07 4.50
C PHE A 155 13.43 0.22 3.99
N LEU A 156 13.18 -1.09 3.90
CA LEU A 156 14.16 -2.09 3.49
C LEU A 156 14.01 -2.37 1.99
N VAL A 157 15.08 -2.14 1.24
CA VAL A 157 15.23 -2.62 -0.14
C VAL A 157 16.17 -3.82 -0.12
N TYR A 158 15.64 -5.00 -0.39
CA TYR A 158 16.35 -6.26 -0.21
C TYR A 158 16.51 -7.03 -1.51
N PHE A 159 17.74 -7.42 -1.84
CA PHE A 159 18.06 -8.35 -2.92
C PHE A 159 18.53 -9.70 -2.38
N ASN A 160 19.41 -9.68 -1.37
CA ASN A 160 19.87 -10.85 -0.61
C ASN A 160 20.59 -10.39 0.68
N ASP A 161 20.95 -11.33 1.55
CA ASP A 161 21.65 -11.09 2.84
C ASP A 161 22.94 -10.24 2.73
N THR A 162 23.56 -10.16 1.55
CA THR A 162 24.80 -9.38 1.30
C THR A 162 24.58 -8.11 0.49
N ASN A 163 23.39 -7.94 -0.10
CA ASN A 163 23.01 -6.79 -0.91
C ASN A 163 21.61 -6.32 -0.52
N TYR A 164 21.58 -5.32 0.36
CA TYR A 164 20.37 -4.68 0.84
C TYR A 164 20.67 -3.25 1.28
N HIS A 165 19.62 -2.43 1.34
CA HIS A 165 19.68 -1.05 1.81
C HIS A 165 18.53 -0.79 2.76
N VAL A 166 18.80 -0.01 3.81
CA VAL A 166 17.78 0.40 4.78
C VAL A 166 17.88 1.89 4.99
N VAL A 167 16.76 2.59 4.87
CA VAL A 167 16.63 3.99 5.25
C VAL A 167 15.52 4.14 6.27
N ARG A 168 15.57 5.22 7.06
CA ARG A 168 14.48 5.57 7.98
C ARG A 168 13.61 6.64 7.34
N ILE A 169 12.30 6.47 7.43
CA ILE A 169 11.31 7.45 6.99
C ILE A 169 10.53 7.89 8.22
N CYS A 170 10.55 9.19 8.50
CA CYS A 170 9.73 9.82 9.54
C CYS A 170 8.47 10.41 8.93
N GLN A 171 7.46 10.62 9.77
CA GLN A 171 6.20 11.22 9.34
C GLN A 171 6.42 12.69 8.92
N ASP A 172 5.81 13.06 7.80
CA ASP A 172 5.75 14.43 7.29
C ASP A 172 4.32 14.95 7.43
N ASN A 173 4.10 15.83 8.41
CA ASN A 173 2.76 16.35 8.71
C ASN A 173 2.16 17.20 7.58
N ASN A 174 2.97 17.86 6.76
CA ASN A 174 2.47 18.59 5.59
C ASN A 174 1.91 17.61 4.57
N PHE A 175 2.61 16.51 4.34
CA PHE A 175 2.11 15.45 3.46
C PHE A 175 0.90 14.74 4.06
N ILE A 176 0.86 14.45 5.36
CA ILE A 176 -0.34 13.87 6.01
C ILE A 176 -1.57 14.76 5.81
N ASN A 177 -1.44 16.07 6.02
CA ASN A 177 -2.54 17.01 5.79
C ASN A 177 -3.02 17.00 4.34
N LYS A 178 -2.09 16.96 3.37
CA LYS A 178 -2.42 16.83 1.95
C LYS A 178 -3.10 15.48 1.65
N MET A 179 -2.57 14.38 2.17
CA MET A 179 -3.11 13.03 2.01
C MET A 179 -4.55 12.94 2.52
N ILE A 180 -4.84 13.51 3.69
CA ILE A 180 -6.20 13.57 4.26
C ILE A 180 -7.12 14.38 3.34
N ALA A 181 -6.68 15.56 2.88
CA ALA A 181 -7.48 16.41 2.01
C ALA A 181 -7.80 15.74 0.66
N ASP A 182 -6.81 15.12 0.02
CA ASP A 182 -7.00 14.43 -1.25
C ASP A 182 -7.78 13.12 -1.08
N GLY A 183 -7.61 12.42 0.05
CA GLY A 183 -8.42 11.26 0.41
C GLY A 183 -9.91 11.60 0.51
N LYS A 184 -10.26 12.75 1.12
CA LYS A 184 -11.64 13.25 1.17
C LYS A 184 -12.21 13.51 -0.23
N LYS A 185 -11.46 14.20 -1.09
CA LYS A 185 -11.87 14.45 -2.49
C LYS A 185 -12.06 13.14 -3.26
N TYR A 186 -11.17 12.18 -3.07
CA TYR A 186 -11.27 10.86 -3.68
C TYR A 186 -12.52 10.10 -3.24
N LEU A 187 -12.86 10.11 -1.95
CA LEU A 187 -14.08 9.46 -1.45
C LEU A 187 -15.34 10.12 -2.00
N GLU A 188 -15.36 11.45 -2.12
CA GLU A 188 -16.46 12.17 -2.76
C GLU A 188 -16.61 11.79 -4.23
N LEU A 189 -15.50 11.73 -4.98
CA LEU A 189 -15.49 11.27 -6.37
C LEU A 189 -16.02 9.84 -6.49
N LEU A 190 -15.50 8.92 -5.67
CA LEU A 190 -15.93 7.52 -5.67
C LEU A 190 -17.41 7.39 -5.30
N HIS A 191 -17.90 8.20 -4.37
CA HIS A 191 -19.32 8.23 -4.00
C HIS A 191 -20.21 8.68 -5.17
N LYS A 192 -19.85 9.79 -5.84
CA LYS A 192 -20.58 10.28 -7.02
C LYS A 192 -20.56 9.25 -8.15
N ALA A 193 -19.41 8.62 -8.42
CA ALA A 193 -19.31 7.57 -9.43
C ALA A 193 -20.20 6.36 -9.11
N LYS A 194 -20.29 5.94 -7.84
CA LYS A 194 -21.23 4.89 -7.40
C LYS A 194 -22.69 5.30 -7.60
N GLN A 195 -23.05 6.54 -7.27
CA GLN A 195 -24.40 7.06 -7.47
C GLN A 195 -24.76 7.08 -8.95
N GLU A 196 -23.92 7.65 -9.81
CA GLU A 196 -24.14 7.70 -11.25
C GLU A 196 -24.28 6.30 -11.84
N LEU A 197 -23.37 5.38 -11.48
CA LEU A 197 -23.42 3.98 -11.91
C LEU A 197 -24.77 3.35 -11.55
N SER A 198 -25.21 3.45 -10.30
CA SER A 198 -26.50 2.91 -9.84
C SER A 198 -27.72 3.50 -10.57
N GLN A 199 -27.59 4.73 -11.07
CA GLN A 199 -28.66 5.43 -11.78
C GLN A 199 -28.68 5.14 -13.28
N THR A 200 -27.60 4.55 -13.83
CA THR A 200 -27.52 4.23 -15.27
C THR A 200 -28.69 3.35 -15.71
N THR A 201 -29.25 3.70 -16.86
CA THR A 201 -30.39 2.98 -17.47
C THR A 201 -30.04 1.53 -17.74
N PHE A 202 -28.78 1.24 -18.05
CA PHE A 202 -28.27 -0.10 -18.30
C PHE A 202 -28.38 -1.02 -17.07
N LEU A 203 -27.90 -0.60 -15.90
CA LEU A 203 -28.04 -1.39 -14.67
C LEU A 203 -29.49 -1.51 -14.21
N LYS A 204 -30.29 -0.45 -14.39
CA LYS A 204 -31.75 -0.50 -14.16
C LYS A 204 -32.47 -1.48 -15.09
N GLN A 205 -31.99 -1.65 -16.33
CA GLN A 205 -32.52 -2.62 -17.29
C GLN A 205 -32.06 -4.05 -16.97
N LEU A 206 -30.79 -4.26 -16.60
CA LEU A 206 -30.28 -5.58 -16.17
C LEU A 206 -30.99 -6.11 -14.93
N ASN A 207 -31.26 -5.25 -13.94
CA ASN A 207 -32.05 -5.63 -12.76
C ASN A 207 -33.50 -6.01 -13.10
N LYS A 208 -34.02 -5.60 -14.26
CA LYS A 208 -35.34 -6.03 -14.76
C LYS A 208 -35.28 -7.33 -15.55
N ILE A 209 -34.10 -7.74 -16.01
CA ILE A 209 -33.89 -8.98 -16.78
C ILE A 209 -33.70 -10.18 -15.84
N ASN A 210 -33.14 -9.97 -14.64
CA ASN A 210 -33.15 -11.00 -13.61
C ASN A 210 -34.46 -10.98 -12.82
N PHE A 211 -35.44 -11.71 -13.33
CA PHE A 211 -36.45 -12.56 -12.65
C PHE A 211 -37.60 -12.83 -13.64
N ASN A 212 -37.39 -13.84 -14.49
CA ASN A 212 -38.39 -14.80 -14.93
C ASN A 212 -37.68 -16.15 -15.10
#